data_AF-A0A539EHT4-F1
#
_entry.id   AF-A0A539EHT4-F1
#
_cell.length_a   1.000
_cell.length_b   1.000
_cell.length_c   1.000
_cell.angle_alpha   90.00
_cell.angle_beta   90.00
_cell.angle_gamma   90.00
#
_symmetry.space_group_name_H-M   'P 1'
#
loop_
_entity.id
_entity.type
_entity.pdbx_description
1 polymer ?
#
loop_
_entity_poly.entity_id
_entity_poly.type
_entity_poly.pdbx_seq_one_letter_code
_entity_poly.pdbx_strand_id
1 'polypeptide(L)'
;PEAPGRRVRAALSRWPARLSWSLSHVAKDQAPTGLAAAAKKADIVLFFCFEARRFPGQRAALEALRKAAGEKLVALLLRSPEDLDLLGPESSAATAYGYRDCQLDALLEGLR
;
A
#
# COMPACT_ATOMS: atom_id res chain seq x y z
N PRO A 1 -13.22 22.17 -9.53
CA PRO A 1 -12.02 21.38 -9.18
C PRO A 1 -12.04 20.02 -9.90
N GLU A 2 -11.01 19.71 -10.69
CA GLU A 2 -10.86 18.38 -11.30
C GLU A 2 -10.89 17.30 -10.21
N ALA A 3 -11.69 16.24 -10.41
CA ALA A 3 -11.68 15.11 -9.48
C ALA A 3 -10.24 14.58 -9.39
N PRO A 4 -9.66 14.39 -8.19
CA PRO A 4 -8.29 13.93 -7.99
C PRO A 4 -7.91 12.73 -8.87
N GLY A 5 -8.88 11.83 -9.12
CA GLY A 5 -8.72 10.68 -10.00
C GLY A 5 -8.36 11.00 -11.45
N ARG A 6 -8.81 12.12 -12.04
CA ARG A 6 -8.48 12.47 -13.44
C ARG A 6 -7.00 12.84 -13.60
N ARG A 7 -6.47 13.61 -12.65
CA ARG A 7 -5.05 13.98 -12.61
C ARG A 7 -4.15 12.77 -12.34
N VAL A 8 -4.55 11.92 -11.40
CA VAL A 8 -3.84 10.66 -11.14
C VAL A 8 -3.82 9.78 -12.40
N ARG A 9 -4.97 9.59 -13.07
CA ARG A 9 -5.05 8.85 -14.34
C ARG A 9 -4.09 9.40 -15.40
N ALA A 10 -4.10 10.72 -15.62
CA ALA A 10 -3.26 11.35 -16.62
C ALA A 10 -1.76 11.26 -16.30
N ALA A 11 -1.39 11.32 -15.01
CA ALA A 11 -0.02 11.11 -14.58
C ALA A 11 0.42 9.65 -14.82
N LEU A 12 -0.39 8.67 -14.39
CA LEU A 12 -0.08 7.26 -14.51
C LEU A 12 -0.06 6.77 -15.98
N SER A 13 -0.85 7.39 -16.87
CA SER A 13 -0.87 7.00 -18.30
C SER A 13 0.43 7.32 -19.04
N ARG A 14 1.29 8.17 -18.46
CA ARG A 14 2.60 8.53 -19.01
C ARG A 14 3.73 7.70 -18.40
N TRP A 15 3.42 6.84 -17.44
CA TRP A 15 4.42 6.04 -16.76
C TRP A 15 4.94 4.92 -17.69
N PRO A 16 6.25 4.65 -17.72
CA PRO A 16 6.84 3.69 -18.66
C PRO A 16 6.45 2.23 -18.39
N ALA A 17 5.97 1.90 -17.18
CA ALA A 17 5.54 0.56 -16.82
C ALA A 17 4.06 0.32 -17.17
N ARG A 18 3.68 -0.96 -17.40
CA ARG A 18 2.28 -1.35 -17.52
C ARG A 18 1.62 -1.29 -16.15
N LEU A 19 0.89 -0.21 -15.88
CA LEU A 19 0.20 -0.02 -14.62
C LEU A 19 -1.27 -0.43 -14.71
N SER A 20 -1.73 -1.20 -13.73
CA SER A 20 -3.14 -1.32 -13.38
C SER A 20 -3.37 -0.62 -12.06
N TRP A 21 -4.56 -0.08 -11.86
CA TRP A 21 -4.87 0.64 -10.63
C TRP A 21 -6.36 0.57 -10.33
N SER A 22 -6.68 0.70 -9.04
CA SER A 22 -8.04 0.65 -8.50
C SER A 22 -8.13 1.68 -7.39
N LEU A 23 -9.28 2.37 -7.28
CA LEU A 23 -9.54 3.32 -6.21
C LEU A 23 -10.20 2.61 -5.04
N SER A 24 -9.73 2.92 -3.83
CA SER A 24 -10.46 2.62 -2.60
C SER A 24 -10.87 3.92 -1.91
N HIS A 25 -11.98 3.85 -1.19
CA HIS A 25 -12.38 4.92 -0.30
C HIS A 25 -11.71 4.71 1.06
N VAL A 26 -10.89 5.67 1.49
CA VAL A 26 -10.18 5.62 2.78
C VAL A 26 -11.14 5.41 3.96
N ALA A 27 -12.34 5.97 3.88
CA ALA A 27 -13.36 5.89 4.94
C ALA A 27 -14.22 4.62 4.93
N LYS A 28 -14.15 3.78 3.88
CA LYS A 28 -14.95 2.56 3.78
C LYS A 28 -14.11 1.36 4.19
N ASP A 29 -14.69 0.47 4.98
CA ASP A 29 -14.09 -0.82 5.34
C ASP A 29 -14.22 -1.82 4.18
N GLN A 30 -13.59 -1.48 3.05
CA GLN A 30 -13.63 -2.27 1.83
C GLN A 30 -12.30 -2.14 1.08
N ALA A 31 -11.65 -3.29 0.86
CA ALA A 31 -10.47 -3.36 0.03
C ALA A 31 -10.81 -3.07 -1.44
N PRO A 32 -9.90 -2.43 -2.21
CA PRO A 32 -10.13 -2.20 -3.62
C PRO A 32 -10.37 -3.51 -4.39
N THR A 33 -11.33 -3.48 -5.32
CA THR A 33 -11.67 -4.63 -6.17
C THR A 33 -10.43 -5.12 -6.92
N GLY A 34 -10.21 -6.44 -6.93
CA GLY A 34 -9.08 -7.08 -7.61
C GLY A 34 -7.75 -7.08 -6.86
N LEU A 35 -7.65 -6.37 -5.72
CA LEU A 35 -6.39 -6.26 -4.94
C LEU A 35 -5.81 -7.63 -4.58
N ALA A 36 -6.63 -8.51 -3.99
CA ALA A 36 -6.18 -9.84 -3.59
C ALA A 36 -5.72 -10.71 -4.78
N ALA A 37 -6.40 -10.61 -5.93
CA ALA A 37 -6.04 -11.37 -7.13
C ALA A 37 -4.71 -10.88 -7.73
N ALA A 38 -4.46 -9.56 -7.71
CA ALA A 38 -3.19 -8.99 -8.12
C ALA A 38 -2.07 -9.41 -7.15
N ALA A 39 -2.31 -9.31 -5.84
CA ALA A 39 -1.34 -9.68 -4.80
C ALA A 39 -0.91 -11.15 -4.88
N LYS A 40 -1.84 -12.07 -5.17
CA LYS A 40 -1.52 -13.50 -5.36
C LYS A 40 -0.53 -13.73 -6.50
N LYS A 41 -0.66 -12.98 -7.60
CA LYS A 41 0.16 -13.13 -8.81
C LYS A 41 1.49 -12.39 -8.75
N ALA A 42 1.63 -11.44 -7.83
CA ALA A 42 2.84 -10.66 -7.69
C ALA A 42 3.96 -11.48 -7.03
N ASP A 43 5.20 -11.25 -7.47
CA ASP A 43 6.41 -11.79 -6.83
C ASP A 43 6.72 -11.07 -5.52
N ILE A 44 6.43 -9.76 -5.47
CA ILE A 44 6.56 -8.89 -4.29
C ILE A 44 5.38 -7.93 -4.21
N VAL A 45 4.92 -7.64 -2.99
CA VAL A 45 3.88 -6.65 -2.71
C VAL A 45 4.42 -5.62 -1.73
N LEU A 46 4.62 -4.40 -2.22
CA LEU A 46 4.95 -3.25 -1.38
C LEU A 46 3.66 -2.50 -1.02
N PHE A 47 3.33 -2.42 0.27
CA PHE A 47 2.15 -1.73 0.76
C PHE A 47 2.52 -0.49 1.56
N PHE A 48 2.33 0.67 0.96
CA PHE A 48 2.52 1.97 1.61
C PHE A 48 1.35 2.28 2.56
N CYS A 49 1.50 1.87 3.82
CA CYS A 49 0.46 1.94 4.84
C CYS A 49 0.44 3.32 5.51
N PHE A 50 -0.67 4.03 5.39
CA PHE A 50 -0.89 5.32 6.04
C PHE A 50 -1.94 5.17 7.14
N GLU A 51 -1.51 4.79 8.36
CA GLU A 51 -2.34 4.66 9.57
C GLU A 51 -3.53 3.68 9.42
N ALA A 52 -3.26 2.38 9.27
CA ALA A 52 -4.28 1.34 9.17
C ALA A 52 -5.19 1.25 10.40
N ARG A 53 -4.70 1.58 11.60
CA ARG A 53 -5.56 1.71 12.80
C ARG A 53 -6.59 2.84 12.69
N ARG A 54 -6.29 3.89 11.93
CA ARG A 54 -7.11 5.10 11.84
C ARG A 54 -8.09 5.05 10.67
N PHE A 55 -7.69 4.45 9.55
CA PHE A 55 -8.46 4.49 8.31
C PHE A 55 -8.99 3.10 7.93
N PRO A 56 -10.31 2.88 7.96
CA PRO A 56 -10.91 1.58 7.67
C PRO A 56 -10.52 1.01 6.29
N GLY A 57 -10.40 1.85 5.26
CA GLY A 57 -9.97 1.38 3.94
C GLY A 57 -8.53 0.88 3.90
N GLN A 58 -7.64 1.49 4.71
CA GLN A 58 -6.26 1.02 4.87
C GLN A 58 -6.24 -0.30 5.63
N ARG A 59 -7.06 -0.43 6.69
CA ARG A 59 -7.23 -1.68 7.43
C ARG A 59 -7.69 -2.81 6.53
N ALA A 60 -8.77 -2.59 5.77
CA ALA A 60 -9.33 -3.58 4.85
C ALA A 60 -8.32 -4.01 3.78
N ALA A 61 -7.57 -3.05 3.21
CA ALA A 61 -6.53 -3.34 2.24
C ALA A 61 -5.41 -4.18 2.85
N LEU A 62 -4.94 -3.81 4.05
CA LEU A 62 -3.89 -4.56 4.75
C LEU A 62 -4.33 -6.01 5.03
N GLU A 63 -5.54 -6.21 5.54
CA GLU A 63 -6.06 -7.55 5.81
C GLU A 63 -6.19 -8.39 4.53
N ALA A 64 -6.67 -7.80 3.43
CA ALA A 64 -6.79 -8.47 2.14
C ALA A 64 -5.42 -8.86 1.59
N LEU A 65 -4.42 -7.98 1.70
CA LEU A 65 -3.05 -8.24 1.26
C LEU A 65 -2.37 -9.31 2.11
N ARG A 66 -2.50 -9.26 3.44
CA ARG A 66 -1.94 -10.29 4.34
C ARG A 66 -2.42 -11.69 3.96
N LYS A 67 -3.72 -11.84 3.72
CA LYS A 67 -4.33 -13.12 3.32
C LYS A 67 -3.91 -13.59 1.92
N ALA A 68 -3.61 -12.65 1.02
CA ALA A 68 -3.37 -12.94 -0.39
C ALA A 68 -1.88 -13.12 -0.75
N ALA A 69 -1.00 -12.34 -0.10
CA ALA A 69 0.43 -12.27 -0.42
C ALA A 69 1.31 -13.06 0.55
N GLY A 70 0.90 -13.21 1.82
CA GLY A 70 1.71 -13.90 2.84
C GLY A 70 3.09 -13.27 3.00
N GLU A 71 4.14 -14.08 2.85
CA GLU A 71 5.56 -13.69 2.90
C GLU A 71 5.99 -12.65 1.86
N LYS A 72 5.23 -12.54 0.76
CA LYS A 72 5.52 -11.57 -0.32
C LYS A 72 5.14 -10.14 0.04
N LEU A 73 4.48 -9.94 1.18
CA LEU A 73 4.04 -8.63 1.66
C LEU A 73 5.14 -7.93 2.46
N VAL A 74 5.52 -6.74 2.00
CA VAL A 74 6.31 -5.77 2.76
C VAL A 74 5.43 -4.55 3.04
N ALA A 75 5.10 -4.32 4.31
CA ALA A 75 4.36 -3.14 4.74
C ALA A 75 5.31 -1.98 5.04
N LEU A 76 5.20 -0.89 4.28
CA LEU A 76 5.93 0.35 4.47
C LEU A 76 5.09 1.28 5.34
N LEU A 77 5.36 1.30 6.64
CA LEU A 77 4.57 2.03 7.64
C LEU A 77 4.96 3.52 7.62
N LEU A 78 4.09 4.35 7.05
CA LEU A 78 4.43 5.73 6.72
C LEU A 78 4.26 6.74 7.86
N ARG A 79 3.52 6.42 8.92
CA ARG A 79 3.25 7.39 10.00
C ARG A 79 3.48 6.82 11.37
N SER A 80 2.78 5.73 11.69
CA SER A 80 2.87 5.08 12.98
C SER A 80 3.45 3.68 12.81
N PRO A 81 4.53 3.33 13.54
CA PRO A 81 5.01 1.95 13.61
C PRO A 81 4.02 1.05 14.37
N GLU A 82 3.03 1.59 15.09
CA GLU A 82 2.05 0.80 15.83
C GLU A 82 1.17 -0.07 14.93
N ASP A 83 1.08 0.24 13.63
CA ASP A 83 0.44 -0.65 12.66
C ASP A 83 1.17 -2.00 12.52
N LEU A 84 2.38 -2.16 13.09
CA LEU A 84 3.14 -3.42 13.10
C LEU A 84 2.36 -4.58 13.71
N ASP A 85 1.61 -4.38 14.81
CA ASP A 85 0.81 -5.46 15.42
C ASP A 85 -0.35 -5.93 14.52
N LEU A 86 -0.67 -5.14 13.49
CA LEU A 86 -1.66 -5.50 12.49
C LEU A 86 -1.09 -6.43 11.41
N LEU A 87 0.22 -6.71 11.44
CA LEU A 87 0.87 -7.65 10.55
C LEU A 87 0.87 -9.06 11.13
N GLY A 88 1.06 -10.06 10.26
CA GLY A 88 1.22 -11.44 10.67
C GLY A 88 2.71 -11.78 10.81
N PRO A 89 3.04 -12.92 11.43
CA PRO A 89 4.44 -13.37 11.55
C PRO A 89 5.10 -13.59 10.17
N GLU A 90 4.30 -13.85 9.15
CA GLU A 90 4.75 -14.05 7.76
C GLU A 90 5.15 -12.74 7.06
N SER A 91 4.70 -11.57 7.53
CA SER A 91 4.84 -10.31 6.79
C SER A 91 6.05 -9.51 7.24
N SER A 92 6.74 -8.88 6.28
CA SER A 92 7.82 -7.94 6.56
C SER A 92 7.30 -6.51 6.73
N ALA A 93 8.03 -5.69 7.48
CA ALA A 93 7.71 -4.29 7.68
C ALA A 93 8.95 -3.40 7.66
N ALA A 94 8.80 -2.18 7.15
CA ALA A 94 9.82 -1.13 7.24
C ALA A 94 9.16 0.23 7.53
N THR A 95 9.89 1.13 8.17
CA THR A 95 9.42 2.50 8.41
C THR A 95 10.58 3.50 8.39
N ALA A 96 10.33 4.68 7.81
CA ALA A 96 11.18 5.87 7.94
C ALA A 96 10.46 6.97 8.74
N TYR A 97 9.44 6.61 9.52
CA TYR A 97 8.64 7.50 10.37
C TYR A 97 8.04 8.70 9.64
N GLY A 98 7.68 8.55 8.36
CA GLY A 98 7.02 9.60 7.60
C GLY A 98 6.83 9.26 6.12
N TYR A 99 6.27 10.22 5.40
CA TYR A 99 5.82 10.13 4.01
C TYR A 99 6.33 11.29 3.14
N ARG A 100 7.33 12.03 3.63
CA ARG A 100 8.05 13.02 2.80
C ARG A 100 8.96 12.30 1.81
N ASP A 101 9.27 12.96 0.70
CA ASP A 101 10.07 12.38 -0.39
C ASP A 101 11.36 11.73 0.11
N CYS A 102 12.17 12.42 0.92
CA CYS A 102 13.39 11.85 1.48
C CYS A 102 13.19 10.60 2.36
N GLN A 103 12.03 10.47 3.00
CA GLN A 103 11.69 9.30 3.82
C GLN A 103 11.22 8.14 2.95
N LEU A 104 10.51 8.43 1.86
CA LEU A 104 10.14 7.44 0.85
C LEU A 104 11.38 6.93 0.11
N ASP A 105 12.31 7.82 -0.24
CA ASP A 105 13.58 7.45 -0.86
C ASP A 105 14.40 6.53 0.04
N ALA A 106 14.53 6.87 1.33
CA ALA A 106 15.24 6.03 2.31
C ALA A 106 14.59 4.64 2.47
N LEU A 107 13.26 4.56 2.46
CA LEU A 107 12.54 3.28 2.47
C LEU A 107 12.84 2.47 1.22
N LEU A 108 12.78 3.08 0.04
CA LEU A 108 13.01 2.40 -1.23
C LEU A 108 14.47 1.95 -1.39
N GLU A 109 15.42 2.74 -0.90
CA GLU A 109 16.84 2.38 -0.89
C GLU A 109 17.09 1.15 0.01
N GLY A 110 16.44 1.08 1.17
CA GLY A 110 16.55 -0.07 2.08
C GLY A 110 15.88 -1.37 1.58
N LEU A 111 15.14 -1.33 0.47
CA LEU A 111 14.53 -2.52 -0.16
C LEU A 111 15.35 -3.07 -1.34
N ARG A 112 16.43 -2.40 -1.73
CA ARG A 112 17.36 -2.83 -2.79
C ARG A 112 18.41 -3.78 -2.27
#